data_AF-A0A2P5P5Z5-F1
#
_entry.id   AF-A0A2P5P5Z5-F1
#
_cell.length_a   1.000
_cell.length_b   1.000
_cell.length_c   1.000
_cell.angle_alpha   90.00
_cell.angle_beta   90.00
_cell.angle_gamma   90.00
#
_symmetry.space_group_name_H-M   'P 1'
#
loop_
_entity.id
_entity.type
_entity.pdbx_description
1 polymer ?
#
loop_
_entity_poly.entity_id
_entity_poly.type
_entity_poly.pdbx_seq_one_letter_code
_entity_poly.pdbx_strand_id
1 'polypeptide(L)'
;MDIFSKIARVAKVTIDEINKPESYVKGDSFENYVRHRLFVKDRYDLIQKTHTFNTNKDDYIENTKEPDFKFRSIKTGEEFFV
;
A
#
# COMPACT_ATOMS: atom_id res chain seq x y z
N MET A 1 29.12 -3.85 10.92
CA MET A 1 27.86 -3.62 10.18
C MET A 1 28.21 -2.85 8.91
N ASP A 2 28.11 -3.52 7.79
CA ASP A 2 28.79 -3.20 6.54
C ASP A 2 28.09 -2.08 5.74
N ILE A 3 28.76 -0.93 5.59
CA ILE A 3 28.23 0.26 4.90
C ILE A 3 27.91 -0.05 3.43
N PHE A 4 28.66 -0.95 2.79
CA PHE A 4 28.44 -1.36 1.40
C PHE A 4 27.08 -2.01 1.20
N SER A 5 26.66 -2.88 2.11
CA SER A 5 25.33 -3.50 2.08
C SER A 5 24.18 -2.48 2.13
N LYS A 6 24.34 -1.38 2.87
CA LYS A 6 23.33 -0.32 2.96
C LYS A 6 23.25 0.47 1.66
N ILE A 7 24.39 0.81 1.06
CA ILE A 7 24.44 1.55 -0.21
C ILE A 7 23.84 0.70 -1.34
N ALA A 8 24.20 -0.58 -1.43
CA ALA A 8 23.64 -1.50 -2.42
C ALA A 8 22.12 -1.63 -2.29
N ARG A 9 21.60 -1.69 -1.06
CA ARG A 9 20.16 -1.72 -0.80
C ARG A 9 19.45 -0.46 -1.29
N VAL A 10 20.01 0.73 -1.02
CA VAL A 10 19.43 2.01 -1.48
C VAL A 10 19.40 2.06 -3.01
N ALA A 11 20.50 1.69 -3.67
CA ALA A 11 20.56 1.66 -5.13
C ALA A 11 19.53 0.71 -5.75
N LYS A 12 19.34 -0.48 -5.16
CA LYS A 12 18.32 -1.45 -5.61
C LYS A 12 16.90 -0.88 -5.48
N VAL A 13 16.56 -0.27 -4.34
CA VAL A 13 15.24 0.35 -4.12
C VAL A 13 14.96 1.44 -5.15
N THR A 14 15.95 2.30 -5.44
CA THR A 14 15.80 3.37 -6.44
C THR A 14 15.59 2.81 -7.85
N ILE A 15 16.31 1.75 -8.23
CA ILE A 15 16.13 1.11 -9.55
C ILE A 15 14.77 0.41 -9.65
N ASP A 16 14.32 -0.26 -8.59
CA ASP A 16 13.00 -0.89 -8.55
C ASP A 16 11.86 0.14 -8.62
N GLU A 17 12.02 1.34 -8.01
CA GLU A 17 11.07 2.45 -8.16
C GLU A 17 11.02 2.99 -9.59
N ILE A 18 12.18 3.16 -10.25
CA ILE A 18 12.25 3.66 -11.63
C ILE A 18 11.62 2.67 -12.62
N ASN A 19 11.79 1.37 -12.38
CA ASN A 19 11.24 0.31 -13.23
C ASN A 19 9.82 -0.14 -12.81
N LYS A 20 9.16 0.59 -11.91
CA LYS A 20 7.82 0.25 -11.43
C LYS A 20 6.82 0.34 -12.60
N PRO A 21 6.07 -0.74 -12.92
CA PRO A 21 5.13 -0.69 -14.04
C PRO A 21 4.02 0.35 -13.80
N GLU A 22 3.54 0.96 -14.89
CA GLU A 22 2.58 2.07 -14.85
C GLU A 22 1.28 1.72 -14.09
N SER A 23 0.82 0.47 -14.22
CA SER A 23 -0.35 -0.04 -13.48
C SER A 23 -0.19 0.08 -11.98
N TYR A 24 1.02 -0.14 -11.45
CA TYR A 24 1.29 0.01 -10.02
C TYR A 24 1.43 1.46 -9.60
N VAL A 25 1.95 2.34 -10.46
CA VAL A 25 1.96 3.79 -10.20
C VAL A 25 0.53 4.33 -10.10
N LYS A 26 -0.36 3.85 -10.97
CA LYS A 26 -1.78 4.18 -10.95
C LYS A 26 -2.48 3.60 -9.70
N GLY A 27 -2.16 2.37 -9.32
CA GLY A 27 -2.62 1.75 -8.07
C GLY A 27 -2.25 2.57 -6.84
N ASP A 28 -0.97 2.90 -6.68
CA ASP A 28 -0.49 3.77 -5.58
C ASP A 28 -1.21 5.13 -5.55
N SER A 29 -1.48 5.71 -6.73
CA SER A 29 -2.16 6.99 -6.85
C SER A 29 -3.63 6.89 -6.40
N PHE A 30 -4.31 5.80 -6.78
CA PHE A 30 -5.67 5.50 -6.33
C PHE A 30 -5.71 5.30 -4.82
N GLU A 31 -4.83 4.45 -4.28
CA GLU A 31 -4.69 4.20 -2.84
C GLU A 31 -4.50 5.49 -2.05
N ASN A 32 -3.61 6.36 -2.53
CA ASN A 32 -3.36 7.65 -1.90
C ASN A 32 -4.58 8.57 -1.96
N TYR A 33 -5.28 8.62 -3.08
CA TYR A 33 -6.49 9.43 -3.21
C TYR A 33 -7.59 8.95 -2.26
N VAL A 34 -7.86 7.64 -2.25
CA VAL A 34 -8.83 7.01 -1.34
C VAL A 34 -8.51 7.35 0.11
N ARG A 35 -7.24 7.23 0.54
CA ARG A 35 -6.86 7.48 1.94
C ARG A 35 -6.87 8.94 2.37
N HIS A 36 -6.53 9.86 1.47
CA HIS A 36 -6.32 11.27 1.83
C HIS A 36 -7.44 12.21 1.39
N ARG A 37 -8.36 11.74 0.54
CA ARG A 37 -9.47 12.55 0.01
C ARG A 37 -10.84 11.97 0.30
N LEU A 38 -11.01 10.65 0.21
CA LEU A 38 -12.32 10.01 0.42
C LEU A 38 -12.52 9.55 1.87
N PHE A 39 -11.58 8.75 2.39
CA PHE A 39 -11.66 8.13 3.72
C PHE A 39 -10.58 8.69 4.65
N VAL A 40 -10.74 9.99 4.92
CA VAL A 40 -9.85 10.80 5.74
C VAL A 40 -9.81 10.31 7.20
N LYS A 41 -8.63 10.46 7.84
CA LYS A 41 -8.32 9.90 9.16
C LYS A 41 -9.18 10.42 10.31
N ASP A 42 -9.75 11.61 10.18
CA ASP A 42 -10.64 12.23 11.16
C ASP A 42 -12.04 11.59 11.17
N ARG A 43 -12.40 10.83 10.13
CA ARG A 43 -13.73 10.22 9.98
C ARG A 43 -13.70 8.69 9.85
N TYR A 44 -12.56 8.13 9.45
CA TYR A 44 -12.42 6.71 9.17
C TYR A 44 -11.11 6.12 9.68
N ASP A 45 -11.25 5.06 10.47
CA ASP A 45 -10.13 4.19 10.87
C ASP A 45 -9.79 3.25 9.71
N LEU A 46 -8.50 3.06 9.45
CA LEU A 46 -8.02 2.05 8.52
C LEU A 46 -7.78 0.76 9.30
N ILE A 47 -8.58 -0.27 9.03
CA ILE A 47 -8.54 -1.56 9.74
C ILE A 47 -7.61 -2.55 9.03
N GLN A 48 -7.65 -2.58 7.70
CA GLN A 48 -6.83 -3.45 6.88
C GLN A 48 -6.37 -2.74 5.63
N LYS A 49 -5.12 -3.01 5.22
CA LYS A 49 -4.58 -2.65 3.92
C LYS A 49 -3.86 -3.87 3.34
N THR A 50 -4.17 -4.25 2.11
CA THR A 50 -3.43 -5.31 1.39
C THR A 50 -1.99 -4.88 1.11
N HIS A 51 -1.12 -5.87 0.88
CA HIS A 51 0.30 -5.64 0.73
C HIS A 51 0.64 -4.95 -0.61
N THR A 52 1.57 -3.99 -0.57
CA THR A 52 2.04 -3.28 -1.76
C THR A 52 2.88 -4.18 -2.67
N PHE A 53 3.02 -3.79 -3.94
CA PHE A 53 3.83 -4.45 -4.98
C PHE A 53 5.16 -5.02 -4.50
N ASN A 54 5.90 -4.27 -3.68
CA ASN A 54 7.22 -4.68 -3.18
C ASN A 54 7.17 -5.89 -2.24
N THR A 55 6.03 -6.15 -1.62
CA THR A 55 5.82 -7.31 -0.74
C THR A 55 5.35 -8.54 -1.52
N ASN A 56 4.56 -8.33 -2.59
CA ASN A 56 4.00 -9.42 -3.40
C ASN A 56 4.97 -9.96 -4.46
N LYS A 57 6.12 -9.29 -4.69
CA LYS A 57 7.12 -9.71 -5.69
C LYS A 57 7.81 -11.03 -5.31
N ASP A 58 7.90 -11.33 -4.02
CA ASP A 58 8.63 -12.49 -3.51
C ASP A 58 7.69 -13.61 -3.01
N ASP A 59 6.55 -13.27 -2.38
CA ASP A 59 5.54 -14.25 -1.92
C ASP A 59 4.12 -13.79 -2.26
N TYR A 60 3.40 -14.58 -3.07
CA TYR A 60 1.99 -14.32 -3.40
C TYR A 60 1.10 -14.77 -2.23
N ILE A 61 0.53 -13.83 -1.49
CA ILE A 61 -0.31 -14.10 -0.32
C ILE A 61 -1.79 -14.20 -0.75
N GLU A 62 -2.52 -15.22 -0.29
CA GLU A 62 -3.93 -15.45 -0.68
C GLU A 62 -4.88 -14.26 -0.43
N ASN A 63 -4.54 -13.37 0.51
CA ASN A 63 -5.34 -12.17 0.81
C ASN A 63 -5.36 -11.12 -0.31
N THR A 64 -4.55 -11.28 -1.38
CA THR A 64 -4.62 -10.41 -2.57
C THR A 64 -5.98 -10.49 -3.30
N LYS A 65 -6.85 -11.42 -2.90
CA LYS A 65 -8.25 -11.51 -3.38
C LYS A 65 -9.21 -10.58 -2.65
N GLU A 66 -8.81 -10.03 -1.50
CA GLU A 66 -9.62 -9.08 -0.75
C GLU A 66 -9.42 -7.66 -1.27
N PRO A 67 -10.41 -6.77 -1.14
CA PRO A 67 -10.27 -5.36 -1.51
C PRO A 67 -9.12 -4.69 -0.76
N ASP A 68 -8.51 -3.68 -1.39
CA ASP A 68 -7.25 -3.14 -0.91
C ASP A 68 -7.36 -2.47 0.45
N PHE A 69 -8.56 -1.99 0.82
CA PHE A 69 -8.81 -1.38 2.10
C PHE A 69 -10.02 -1.94 2.82
N LYS A 70 -9.89 -2.04 4.14
CA LYS A 70 -11.03 -2.12 5.06
C LYS A 70 -11.04 -0.90 5.96
N PHE A 71 -12.12 -0.15 5.95
CA PHE A 71 -12.31 1.04 6.78
C PHE A 71 -13.38 0.79 7.84
N ARG A 72 -13.31 1.55 8.93
CA ARG A 72 -14.38 1.68 9.92
C ARG A 72 -14.78 3.13 10.06
N SER A 73 -16.06 3.42 9.90
CA SER A 73 -16.65 4.74 10.15
C SER A 73 -16.58 5.07 11.64
N ILE A 74 -15.96 6.18 12.02
CA ILE A 74 -15.91 6.62 13.43
C ILE A 74 -17.32 7.00 13.91
N LYS A 75 -18.16 7.53 13.01
CA LYS A 75 -19.51 7.99 13.35
C LYS A 75 -20.48 6.85 13.64
N THR A 76 -20.44 5.79 12.83
CA THR A 76 -21.42 4.69 12.87
C THR A 76 -20.85 3.40 13.45
N GLY A 77 -19.53 3.27 13.51
CA GLY A 77 -18.84 2.03 13.89
C GLY A 77 -18.85 0.96 12.79
N GLU A 78 -19.49 1.22 11.64
CA GLU A 78 -19.64 0.26 10.55
C GLU A 78 -18.33 0.05 9.80
N GLU A 79 -18.04 -1.20 9.48
CA GLU A 79 -16.88 -1.62 8.70
C GLU A 79 -17.28 -1.92 7.27
N PHE A 80 -16.46 -1.48 6.31
CA PHE A 80 -16.69 -1.73 4.89
C PHE A 80 -15.38 -1.82 4.12
N PHE A 81 -15.44 -2.51 2.98
CA PHE A 81 -14.31 -2.66 2.07
C PHE A 81 -14.37 -1.63 0.94
N VAL A 82 -13.20 -1.23 0.45
CA VAL A 82 -12.99 -0.35 -0.69
C VAL A 82 -11.90 -0.92 -1.58
#